data_AF-R7UNA3-F1
#
_entry.id   AF-R7UNA3-F1
#
_cell.length_a   1.000
_cell.length_b   1.000
_cell.length_c   1.000
_cell.angle_alpha   90.00
_cell.angle_beta   90.00
_cell.angle_gamma   90.00
#
_symmetry.space_group_name_H-M   'P 1'
#
loop_
_entity.id
_entity.type
_entity.pdbx_description
1 polymer ?
#
loop_
_entity_poly.entity_id
_entity_poly.type
_entity_poly.pdbx_seq_one_letter_code
_entity_poly.pdbx_strand_id
1 'polypeptide(L)'
;MSAIGAYVSACRYTFQCDIQDESSWLELERHLRALRGQLTCCVCGLIIYHAIGPAHSACMHHVCEGCRDGKMRLRPACGWCGDRKEFIEKPQLDILVQCYRKLCDYIASFGV
;
A
#
# COMPACT_ATOMS: atom_id res chain seq x y z
N MET A 1 4.93 1.16 -10.76
CA MET A 1 4.66 2.39 -9.97
C MET A 1 5.11 2.11 -8.54
N SER A 2 5.87 3.01 -7.92
CA SER A 2 6.29 2.85 -6.51
C SER A 2 5.15 3.23 -5.56
N ALA A 3 5.22 2.81 -4.30
CA ALA A 3 4.24 3.17 -3.27
C ALA A 3 4.14 4.71 -3.07
N ILE A 4 5.28 5.42 -3.13
CA ILE A 4 5.31 6.89 -3.08
C ILE A 4 4.56 7.50 -4.28
N GLY A 5 4.80 6.99 -5.49
CA GLY A 5 4.11 7.46 -6.69
C GLY A 5 2.60 7.26 -6.58
N ALA A 6 2.18 6.08 -6.10
CA ALA A 6 0.76 5.78 -5.85
C ALA A 6 0.15 6.73 -4.81
N TYR A 7 0.88 7.06 -3.74
CA TYR A 7 0.44 8.01 -2.72
C TYR A 7 0.26 9.42 -3.27
N VAL A 8 1.26 9.93 -4.00
CA VAL A 8 1.18 11.26 -4.62
C VAL A 8 0.00 11.35 -5.59
N SER A 9 -0.22 10.31 -6.40
CA SER A 9 -1.40 10.24 -7.26
C SER A 9 -2.69 10.26 -6.45
N ALA A 10 -2.85 9.38 -5.46
CA ALA A 10 -4.06 9.33 -4.64
C ALA A 10 -4.36 10.67 -3.94
N CYS A 11 -3.34 11.34 -3.40
CA CYS A 11 -3.50 12.67 -2.81
C CYS A 11 -3.98 13.70 -3.84
N ARG A 12 -3.38 13.76 -5.03
CA ARG A 12 -3.81 14.70 -6.08
C ARG A 12 -5.27 14.50 -6.44
N TYR A 13 -5.68 13.26 -6.68
CA TYR A 13 -7.08 12.94 -6.98
C TYR A 13 -8.00 13.25 -5.82
N THR A 14 -7.57 13.08 -4.58
CA THR A 14 -8.38 13.43 -3.40
C THR A 14 -8.73 14.91 -3.38
N PHE A 15 -7.78 15.79 -3.72
CA PHE A 15 -8.00 17.25 -3.74
C PHE A 15 -8.66 17.76 -5.03
N GLN A 16 -8.70 16.94 -6.08
CA GLN A 16 -9.32 17.28 -7.36
C GLN A 16 -10.70 16.63 -7.55
N CYS A 17 -11.07 15.71 -6.66
CA CYS A 17 -12.32 14.97 -6.75
C CYS A 17 -13.51 15.92 -6.60
N ASP A 18 -14.43 15.87 -7.55
CA ASP A 18 -15.75 16.49 -7.42
C ASP A 18 -16.71 15.44 -6.85
N ILE A 19 -17.18 15.67 -5.62
CA ILE A 19 -18.10 14.76 -4.93
C ILE A 19 -19.49 14.67 -5.59
N GLN A 20 -19.83 15.61 -6.48
CA GLN A 20 -21.08 15.58 -7.23
C GLN A 20 -20.95 14.79 -8.55
N ASP A 21 -19.73 14.41 -8.93
CA ASP A 21 -19.44 13.64 -10.15
C ASP A 21 -19.01 12.21 -9.79
N GLU A 22 -19.89 11.25 -10.08
CA GLU A 22 -19.65 9.82 -9.84
C GLU A 22 -18.37 9.32 -10.53
N SER A 23 -18.04 9.85 -11.72
CA SER A 23 -16.86 9.43 -12.47
C SER A 23 -15.56 9.87 -11.78
N SER A 24 -15.58 11.05 -11.16
CA SER A 24 -14.48 11.58 -10.34
C SER A 24 -14.24 10.71 -9.11
N TRP A 25 -15.32 10.28 -8.46
CA TRP A 25 -15.24 9.37 -7.30
C TRP A 25 -14.68 7.99 -7.66
N LEU A 26 -15.14 7.40 -8.77
CA LEU A 26 -14.62 6.10 -9.25
C LEU A 26 -13.13 6.16 -9.58
N GLU A 27 -12.66 7.28 -10.13
CA GLU A 27 -11.23 7.49 -10.40
C GLU A 27 -10.43 7.59 -9.09
N LEU A 28 -10.91 8.38 -8.12
CA LEU A 28 -10.32 8.44 -6.78
C LEU A 28 -10.27 7.05 -6.12
N GLU A 29 -11.36 6.30 -6.15
CA GLU A 29 -11.44 4.95 -5.56
C GLU A 29 -10.38 4.01 -6.17
N ARG A 30 -10.21 4.06 -7.50
CA ARG A 30 -9.17 3.29 -8.20
C ARG A 30 -7.77 3.64 -7.69
N HIS A 31 -7.47 4.91 -7.50
CA HIS A 31 -6.18 5.35 -6.97
C HIS A 31 -5.95 4.93 -5.51
N LEU A 32 -6.99 5.05 -4.66
CA LEU A 32 -6.93 4.59 -3.27
C LEU A 32 -6.74 3.08 -3.19
N ARG A 33 -7.44 2.31 -4.03
CA ARG A 33 -7.29 0.84 -4.09
C ARG A 33 -5.89 0.44 -4.55
N ALA A 34 -5.34 1.13 -5.55
CA ALA A 34 -3.97 0.89 -6.02
C ALA A 34 -2.95 1.17 -4.92
N LEU A 35 -3.08 2.28 -4.20
CA LEU A 35 -2.23 2.61 -3.06
C LEU A 35 -2.37 1.58 -1.94
N ARG A 36 -3.60 1.25 -1.53
CA ARG A 36 -3.86 0.24 -0.49
C ARG A 36 -3.21 -1.10 -0.84
N GLY A 37 -3.23 -1.50 -2.10
CA GLY A 37 -2.56 -2.71 -2.57
C GLY A 37 -1.05 -2.71 -2.31
N GLN A 38 -0.37 -1.57 -2.50
CA GLN A 38 1.06 -1.42 -2.21
C GLN A 38 1.39 -1.43 -0.71
N LEU A 39 0.40 -1.11 0.14
CA LEU A 39 0.54 -1.05 1.60
C LEU A 39 -0.03 -2.29 2.30
N THR A 40 -0.40 -3.33 1.55
CA THR A 40 -0.98 -4.56 2.07
C THR A 40 0.10 -5.63 2.24
N CYS A 41 0.12 -6.26 3.41
CA CYS A 41 1.04 -7.35 3.72
C CYS A 41 0.72 -8.57 2.85
N CYS A 42 1.72 -9.08 2.13
CA CYS A 42 1.56 -10.25 1.27
C CYS A 42 1.24 -11.54 2.04
N VAL A 43 1.31 -11.57 3.37
CA VAL A 43 1.02 -12.76 4.21
C VAL A 43 -0.36 -12.65 4.87
N CYS A 44 -0.61 -11.62 5.67
CA CYS A 44 -1.87 -11.49 6.41
C CYS A 44 -2.99 -10.84 5.58
N GLY A 45 -2.66 -10.10 4.52
CA GLY A 45 -3.64 -9.39 3.68
C GLY A 45 -4.22 -8.12 4.33
N LEU A 46 -3.66 -7.69 5.46
CA LEU A 46 -4.00 -6.43 6.14
C LEU A 46 -3.01 -5.33 5.76
N ILE A 47 -3.33 -4.08 6.10
CA ILE A 47 -2.37 -2.97 6.00
C ILE A 47 -1.16 -3.31 6.86
N ILE A 48 0.03 -3.09 6.31
CA ILE A 48 1.30 -3.43 6.94
C ILE A 48 1.46 -2.70 8.28
N TYR A 49 2.04 -3.41 9.24
CA TYR A 49 2.47 -2.90 10.54
C TYR A 49 3.93 -3.32 10.74
N HIS A 50 4.83 -2.34 10.86
CA HIS A 50 6.30 -2.50 10.80
C HIS A 50 6.74 -3.20 9.52
N ALA A 51 6.92 -2.41 8.47
CA ALA A 51 7.18 -2.91 7.12
C ALA A 51 8.58 -3.51 6.98
N ILE A 52 8.64 -4.75 6.50
CA ILE A 52 9.86 -5.39 6.03
C ILE A 52 9.69 -5.85 4.57
N GLY A 53 10.80 -5.91 3.83
CA GLY A 53 10.81 -6.36 2.44
C GLY A 53 12.22 -6.71 1.96
N PRO A 54 12.35 -7.23 0.74
CA PRO A 54 13.65 -7.58 0.20
C PRO A 54 14.58 -6.36 0.14
N ALA A 55 15.88 -6.58 0.30
CA ALA A 55 16.89 -5.52 0.15
C ALA A 55 16.93 -4.97 -1.29
N HIS A 56 16.70 -5.85 -2.27
CA HIS A 56 16.59 -5.48 -3.68
C HIS A 56 15.25 -4.78 -4.00
N SER A 57 15.19 -4.13 -5.16
CA SER A 57 13.97 -3.51 -5.71
C SER A 57 13.32 -4.29 -6.87
N ALA A 58 13.74 -5.54 -7.12
CA ALA A 58 13.21 -6.38 -8.21
C ALA A 58 11.72 -6.74 -8.05
N CYS A 59 11.18 -6.67 -6.84
CA CYS A 59 9.75 -6.80 -6.58
C CYS A 59 9.31 -5.82 -5.48
N MET A 60 8.03 -5.45 -5.51
CA MET A 60 7.41 -4.52 -4.55
C MET A 60 6.58 -5.29 -3.51
N HIS A 61 7.07 -6.45 -3.06
CA HIS A 61 6.38 -7.28 -2.07
C HIS A 61 6.88 -6.95 -0.67
N HIS A 62 5.94 -6.67 0.23
CA HIS A 62 6.23 -6.26 1.60
C HIS A 62 5.35 -7.05 2.57
N VAL A 63 5.86 -7.27 3.77
CA VAL A 63 5.14 -7.98 4.83
C VAL A 63 5.31 -7.24 6.16
N CYS A 64 4.44 -7.51 7.13
CA CYS A 64 4.66 -7.10 8.51
C CYS A 64 5.87 -7.84 9.08
N GLU A 65 6.59 -7.22 10.00
CA GLU A 65 7.70 -7.86 10.72
C GLU A 65 7.27 -9.20 11.35
N GLY A 66 6.13 -9.21 12.07
CA GLY A 66 5.54 -10.41 12.66
C GLY A 66 5.01 -11.44 11.65
N CYS A 67 5.05 -11.15 10.35
CA CYS A 67 4.66 -12.06 9.27
C CYS A 67 5.85 -12.64 8.50
N ARG A 68 7.10 -12.40 8.94
CA ARG A 68 8.33 -12.83 8.24
C ARG A 68 8.31 -14.29 7.78
N ASP A 69 7.93 -15.20 8.66
CA ASP A 69 7.96 -16.64 8.39
C ASP A 69 6.68 -17.15 7.71
N GLY A 70 5.64 -16.32 7.61
CA GLY A 70 4.36 -16.70 7.07
C GLY A 70 4.36 -16.96 5.56
N LYS A 71 3.36 -17.72 5.10
CA LYS A 71 3.19 -18.02 3.67
C LYS A 71 2.57 -16.84 2.94
N MET A 72 3.28 -16.30 1.95
CA MET A 72 2.76 -15.24 1.10
C MET A 72 1.59 -15.72 0.24
N ARG A 73 0.54 -14.91 0.16
CA ARG A 73 -0.68 -15.09 -0.64
C ARG A 73 -0.52 -14.51 -2.05
N LEU A 74 0.60 -14.79 -2.70
CA LEU A 74 0.90 -14.34 -4.07
C LEU A 74 0.52 -15.42 -5.08
N ARG A 75 -0.12 -15.00 -6.18
CA ARG A 75 -0.45 -15.87 -7.31
C ARG A 75 -0.11 -15.15 -8.62
N PRO A 76 0.91 -15.59 -9.38
CA PRO A 76 1.85 -16.67 -9.07
C PRO A 76 2.77 -16.32 -7.89
N ALA A 77 3.49 -17.33 -7.36
CA ALA A 77 4.54 -17.08 -6.38
C ALA A 77 5.66 -16.21 -7.00
N CYS A 78 6.26 -15.34 -6.19
CA CYS A 78 7.35 -14.47 -6.64
C CYS A 78 8.68 -15.23 -6.60
N GLY A 79 9.39 -15.29 -7.73
CA GLY A 79 10.73 -15.90 -7.81
C GLY A 79 11.82 -15.16 -7.03
N TRP A 80 11.58 -13.89 -6.66
CA TRP A 80 12.55 -13.06 -5.95
C TRP A 80 12.40 -13.09 -4.42
N CYS A 81 11.26 -13.56 -3.88
CA CYS A 81 10.96 -13.54 -2.44
C CYS A 81 11.21 -14.89 -1.75
N GLY A 82 12.18 -15.66 -2.25
CA GLY A 82 12.46 -17.03 -1.76
C GLY A 82 12.92 -17.07 -0.31
N ASP A 83 13.92 -16.26 0.05
CA ASP A 83 14.42 -16.15 1.42
C ASP A 83 13.95 -14.84 2.08
N ARG A 84 13.06 -14.96 3.08
CA ARG A 84 12.52 -13.82 3.83
C ARG A 84 13.36 -13.48 5.07
N LYS A 85 14.38 -14.27 5.40
CA LYS A 85 15.30 -13.94 6.50
C LYS A 85 16.13 -12.70 6.18
N GLU A 86 16.40 -12.46 4.90
CA GLU A 86 17.13 -11.28 4.42
C GLU A 86 16.26 -10.03 4.27
N PHE A 87 14.97 -10.08 4.63
CA PHE A 87 14.12 -8.90 4.56
C PHE A 87 14.59 -7.85 5.57
N ILE A 88 14.76 -6.64 5.07
CA ILE A 88 15.16 -5.45 5.83
C ILE A 88 13.96 -4.56 6.09
N GLU A 89 14.07 -3.73 7.13
CA GLU A 89 13.09 -2.69 7.43
C GLU A 89 12.90 -1.71 6.27
N LYS A 90 11.67 -1.23 6.12
CA LYS A 90 11.26 -0.27 5.09
C LYS A 90 10.55 0.93 5.74
N PRO A 91 11.28 1.81 6.46
CA PRO A 91 10.67 2.91 7.21
C PRO A 91 9.85 3.87 6.35
N GLN A 92 10.18 4.03 5.06
CA GLN A 92 9.35 4.84 4.15
C GLN A 92 7.93 4.27 3.97
N LEU A 93 7.76 2.95 4.00
CA LEU A 93 6.43 2.33 3.91
C LEU A 93 5.62 2.56 5.18
N ASP A 94 6.26 2.52 6.36
CA ASP A 94 5.57 2.81 7.61
C ASP A 94 5.05 4.26 7.64
N ILE A 95 5.83 5.20 7.12
CA ILE A 95 5.38 6.59 6.92
C ILE A 95 4.18 6.63 5.96
N LEU A 96 4.27 5.95 4.81
CA LEU A 96 3.18 5.91 3.84
C LEU A 96 1.91 5.26 4.39
N VAL A 97 2.00 4.27 5.27
CA VAL A 97 0.84 3.69 5.98
C VAL A 97 0.16 4.76 6.83
N GLN A 98 0.92 5.57 7.56
CA GLN A 98 0.36 6.66 8.36
C GLN A 98 -0.28 7.73 7.46
N CYS A 99 0.40 8.11 6.37
CA CYS A 99 -0.14 9.06 5.41
C CYS A 99 -1.44 8.55 4.75
N TYR A 100 -1.49 7.28 4.38
CA TYR A 100 -2.69 6.65 3.82
C TYR A 100 -3.86 6.69 4.81
N ARG A 101 -3.62 6.36 6.09
CA ARG A 101 -4.66 6.46 7.14
C ARG A 101 -5.19 7.89 7.26
N LYS A 102 -4.31 8.89 7.28
CA LYS A 102 -4.71 10.30 7.33
C LYS A 102 -5.48 10.76 6.09
N LEU A 103 -5.11 10.25 4.92
CA LEU A 103 -5.86 10.51 3.70
C LEU A 103 -7.27 9.90 3.77
N CYS A 104 -7.40 8.67 4.28
CA CYS A 104 -8.70 8.05 4.52
C CYS A 104 -9.54 8.81 5.55
N ASP A 105 -8.94 9.25 6.67
CA ASP A 105 -9.63 10.06 7.69
C ASP A 105 -10.17 11.37 7.08
N TYR A 106 -9.36 12.02 6.23
CA TYR A 106 -9.76 13.23 5.51
C TYR A 106 -10.94 12.97 4.56
N ILE A 107 -10.87 11.89 3.77
CA ILE A 107 -11.95 11.54 2.84
C ILE A 107 -13.25 11.23 3.59
N ALA A 108 -13.18 10.45 4.66
CA ALA A 108 -14.35 10.11 5.48
C ALA A 108 -15.00 11.34 6.13
N SER A 109 -14.24 12.42 6.34
CA SER A 109 -14.77 13.68 6.88
C SER A 109 -15.77 14.39 5.93
N PHE A 110 -15.80 14.02 4.65
CA PHE A 110 -16.78 14.52 3.68
C PHE A 110 -18.13 13.78 3.74
N GLY A 111 -18.28 12.78 4.61
CA GLY A 111 -19.55 12.05 4.77
C GLY A 111 -19.84 11.04 3.66
N VAL A 112 -18.81 10.63 2.93
CA VAL A 112 -18.80 9.51 1.96
C VAL A 112 -18.30 8.21 2.59
#